data_AF-A0A8S3UZQ0-F1
#
_entry.id   AF-A0A8S3UZQ0-F1
#
_cell.length_a   1.000
_cell.length_b   1.000
_cell.length_c   1.000
_cell.angle_alpha   90.00
_cell.angle_beta   90.00
_cell.angle_gamma   90.00
#
_symmetry.space_group_name_H-M   'P 1'
#
loop_
_entity.id
_entity.type
_entity.pdbx_description
1 polymer ?
#
loop_
_entity_poly.entity_id
_entity_poly.type
_entity_poly.pdbx_seq_one_letter_code
_entity_poly.pdbx_strand_id
1 'polypeptide(L)'
;MKEVLDTRWLSHDRAVTAIRECLPALIASLEREASERSDATAAGLAMFVKTTKFVASIHMMSDILPHLARLSKTFQKTDIDFTLIETLVSATQITITKLIEQPGHYMQSLPTCLDSLSEYGVRLRQSDIDNFKRDIYQPYLENVIQNLHDRFPDNPVLDALSVMDPDLLNAEDPSLNEWVQHIKLKTLAKHFKSVGSEIEVLEEWETLRTLLVKECKDMTFRKTMNKVASLGTLYPCLSKYAAIGLVLPVSTADCERCFSCLNRVKTCLRNRLCQKVLNCLMHISIEGPKEEAFDFDKCVVTFGKLKQRKISTK
;
A
#
# COMPACT_ATOMS: atom_id res chain seq x y z
N MET A 1 -22.45 6.29 -4.38
CA MET A 1 -21.36 6.49 -3.41
C MET A 1 -20.52 5.20 -3.40
N LYS A 2 -19.18 5.27 -3.42
CA LYS A 2 -18.35 4.05 -3.35
C LYS A 2 -18.45 3.51 -1.92
N GLU A 3 -18.69 2.21 -1.77
CA GLU A 3 -18.76 1.56 -0.46
C GLU A 3 -17.44 1.77 0.30
N VAL A 4 -17.55 2.22 1.54
CA VAL A 4 -16.44 2.40 2.47
C VAL A 4 -16.18 1.06 3.14
N LEU A 5 -14.99 0.51 2.96
CA LEU A 5 -14.59 -0.75 3.56
C LEU A 5 -13.48 -0.48 4.57
N ASP A 6 -13.60 -1.01 5.79
CA ASP A 6 -12.65 -0.83 6.90
C ASP A 6 -11.22 -1.22 6.51
N THR A 7 -11.07 -2.17 5.58
CA THR A 7 -9.78 -2.66 5.09
C THR A 7 -9.18 -1.83 3.94
N ARG A 8 -9.88 -0.78 3.46
CA ARG A 8 -9.47 0.04 2.32
C ARG A 8 -9.46 1.53 2.66
N TRP A 9 -8.33 2.01 3.16
CA TRP A 9 -8.11 3.44 3.42
C TRP A 9 -8.41 4.33 2.20
N LEU A 10 -8.12 3.85 0.99
CA LEU A 10 -8.37 4.57 -0.26
C LEU A 10 -9.86 4.82 -0.57
N SER A 11 -10.79 4.03 -0.02
CA SER A 11 -12.23 4.35 -0.16
C SER A 11 -12.66 5.47 0.77
N HIS A 12 -12.00 5.62 1.92
CA HIS A 12 -12.31 6.67 2.89
C HIS A 12 -11.94 8.06 2.35
N ASP A 13 -10.80 8.20 1.67
CA ASP A 13 -10.34 9.47 1.07
C ASP A 13 -11.39 10.11 0.15
N ARG A 14 -11.95 9.30 -0.76
CA ARG A 14 -13.01 9.74 -1.67
C ARG A 14 -14.33 10.03 -0.97
N ALA A 15 -14.69 9.23 0.03
CA ALA A 15 -15.93 9.41 0.78
C ALA A 15 -15.89 10.70 1.63
N VAL A 16 -14.79 10.93 2.35
CA VAL A 16 -14.56 12.14 3.16
C VAL A 16 -14.59 13.39 2.29
N THR A 17 -13.90 13.36 1.14
CA THR A 17 -13.92 14.47 0.18
C THR A 17 -15.34 14.78 -0.29
N ALA A 18 -16.10 13.75 -0.71
CA ALA A 18 -17.48 13.93 -1.18
C ALA A 18 -18.41 14.45 -0.07
N ILE A 19 -18.26 13.95 1.16
CA ILE A 19 -19.06 14.44 2.31
C ILE A 19 -18.74 15.90 2.60
N ARG A 20 -17.45 16.28 2.60
CA ARG A 20 -17.03 17.66 2.85
C ARG A 20 -17.62 18.64 1.82
N GLU A 21 -17.52 18.30 0.54
CA GLU A 21 -17.98 19.16 -0.57
C GLU A 21 -19.50 19.27 -0.63
N CYS A 22 -20.22 18.20 -0.27
CA CYS A 22 -21.68 18.15 -0.33
C CYS A 22 -22.36 18.30 1.04
N LEU A 23 -21.66 18.72 2.08
CA LEU A 23 -22.19 18.74 3.45
C LEU A 23 -23.49 19.55 3.60
N PRO A 24 -23.64 20.77 3.00
CA PRO A 24 -24.89 21.52 3.07
C PRO A 24 -26.06 20.77 2.41
N ALA A 25 -25.83 20.19 1.23
CA ALA A 25 -26.83 19.41 0.51
C ALA A 25 -27.20 18.11 1.26
N LEU A 26 -26.22 17.48 1.91
CA LEU A 26 -26.42 16.30 2.74
C LEU A 26 -27.33 16.62 3.94
N ILE A 27 -27.06 17.73 4.63
CA ILE A 27 -27.90 18.21 5.74
C ILE A 27 -29.33 18.44 5.26
N ALA A 28 -29.51 19.24 4.20
CA ALA A 28 -30.83 19.56 3.67
C ALA A 28 -31.60 18.30 3.24
N SER A 29 -30.92 17.34 2.62
CA SER A 29 -31.53 16.06 2.21
C SER A 29 -31.95 15.21 3.41
N LEU A 30 -31.13 15.13 4.47
CA LEU A 30 -31.46 14.36 5.67
C LEU A 30 -32.64 15.00 6.43
N GLU A 31 -32.68 16.32 6.52
CA GLU A 31 -33.80 17.05 7.15
C GLU A 31 -35.10 16.90 6.37
N ARG A 32 -35.01 16.91 5.04
CA ARG A 32 -36.16 16.67 4.17
C ARG A 32 -36.73 15.27 4.37
N GLU A 33 -35.89 14.23 4.38
CA GLU A 33 -36.34 12.86 4.63
C GLU A 33 -36.90 12.69 6.06
N ALA A 34 -36.27 13.33 7.06
CA ALA A 34 -36.76 13.33 8.43
C ALA A 34 -38.16 13.97 8.57
N SER A 35 -38.42 15.05 7.85
CA SER A 35 -39.69 15.80 7.93
C SER A 35 -40.78 15.24 7.01
N GLU A 36 -40.47 15.00 5.74
CA GLU A 36 -41.46 14.54 4.74
C GLU A 36 -41.83 13.07 4.93
N ARG A 37 -40.89 12.22 5.33
CA ARG A 37 -41.12 10.77 5.50
C ARG A 37 -41.19 10.31 6.95
N SER A 38 -41.02 11.24 7.90
CA SER A 38 -40.97 10.92 9.35
C SER A 38 -39.91 9.83 9.66
N ASP A 39 -38.80 9.83 8.94
CA ASP A 39 -37.72 8.85 9.11
C ASP A 39 -36.84 9.24 10.32
N ALA A 40 -36.94 8.45 11.38
CA ALA A 40 -36.18 8.65 12.62
C ALA A 40 -34.66 8.49 12.42
N THR A 41 -34.22 7.66 11.47
CA THR A 41 -32.80 7.47 11.16
C THR A 41 -32.26 8.70 10.43
N ALA A 42 -33.02 9.25 9.49
CA ALA A 42 -32.67 10.51 8.83
C ALA A 42 -32.55 11.66 9.84
N ALA A 43 -33.48 11.73 10.80
CA ALA A 43 -33.45 12.72 11.87
C ALA A 43 -32.19 12.58 12.76
N GLY A 44 -31.85 11.36 13.17
CA GLY A 44 -30.66 11.08 13.97
C GLY A 44 -29.36 11.43 13.22
N LEU A 45 -29.27 11.06 11.94
CA LEU A 45 -28.12 11.38 11.09
C LEU A 45 -28.00 12.89 10.87
N ALA A 46 -29.10 13.60 10.62
CA ALA A 46 -29.12 15.06 10.47
C ALA A 46 -28.54 15.74 11.73
N MET A 47 -28.94 15.28 12.92
CA MET A 47 -28.40 15.80 14.17
C MET A 47 -26.90 15.49 14.34
N PHE A 48 -26.48 14.28 13.95
CA PHE A 48 -25.08 13.84 14.06
C PHE A 48 -24.14 14.62 13.14
N VAL A 49 -24.49 14.78 11.86
CA VAL A 49 -23.63 15.48 10.87
C VAL A 49 -23.48 16.96 11.16
N LYS A 50 -24.42 17.54 11.93
CA LYS A 50 -24.37 18.94 12.40
C LYS A 50 -23.49 19.15 13.63
N THR A 51 -22.90 18.11 14.20
CA THR A 51 -22.03 18.27 15.36
C THR A 51 -20.67 18.83 14.95
N THR A 52 -20.12 19.74 15.76
CA THR A 52 -18.76 20.27 15.57
C THR A 52 -17.74 19.15 15.45
N LYS A 53 -17.90 18.09 16.26
CA LYS A 53 -17.03 16.90 16.23
C LYS A 53 -17.06 16.21 14.87
N PHE A 54 -18.23 16.01 14.25
CA PHE A 54 -18.32 15.39 12.93
C PHE A 54 -17.64 16.25 11.86
N VAL A 55 -17.97 17.54 11.81
CA VAL A 55 -17.39 18.47 10.81
C VAL A 55 -15.88 18.56 10.98
N ALA A 56 -15.38 18.67 12.22
CA ALA A 56 -13.95 18.68 12.52
C ALA A 56 -13.27 17.36 12.15
N SER A 57 -13.92 16.21 12.36
CA SER A 57 -13.41 14.91 11.91
C SER A 57 -13.28 14.85 10.38
N ILE A 58 -14.26 15.35 9.62
CA ILE A 58 -14.18 15.37 8.15
C ILE A 58 -13.02 16.27 7.67
N HIS A 59 -12.80 17.42 8.31
CA HIS A 59 -11.69 18.32 7.97
C HIS A 59 -10.33 17.72 8.34
N MET A 60 -10.20 17.16 9.55
CA MET A 60 -9.01 16.42 9.98
C MET A 60 -8.67 15.29 9.00
N MET A 61 -9.64 14.44 8.66
CA MET A 61 -9.43 13.34 7.72
C MET A 61 -9.08 13.83 6.31
N SER A 62 -9.60 15.00 5.92
CA SER A 62 -9.27 15.64 4.63
C SER A 62 -7.82 16.10 4.54
N ASP A 63 -7.20 16.47 5.66
CA ASP A 63 -5.78 16.82 5.71
C ASP A 63 -4.89 15.55 5.75
N ILE A 64 -5.32 14.50 6.48
CA ILE A 64 -4.47 13.32 6.74
C ILE A 64 -4.55 12.27 5.62
N LEU A 65 -5.75 11.92 5.16
CA LEU A 65 -5.98 10.82 4.22
C LEU A 65 -5.22 10.96 2.89
N PRO A 66 -5.05 12.16 2.29
CA PRO A 66 -4.29 12.29 1.05
C PRO A 66 -2.83 11.82 1.17
N HIS A 67 -2.19 12.07 2.32
CA HIS A 67 -0.82 11.63 2.57
C HIS A 67 -0.72 10.11 2.66
N LEU A 68 -1.62 9.48 3.43
CA LEU A 68 -1.70 8.02 3.54
C LEU A 68 -2.09 7.36 2.22
N ALA A 69 -3.01 7.98 1.47
CA ALA A 69 -3.45 7.50 0.17
C ALA A 69 -2.33 7.53 -0.86
N ARG A 70 -1.48 8.57 -0.85
CA ARG A 70 -0.30 8.67 -1.72
C ARG A 70 0.74 7.60 -1.38
N LEU A 71 1.00 7.36 -0.10
CA LEU A 71 1.90 6.29 0.35
C LEU A 71 1.36 4.93 -0.10
N SER A 72 0.08 4.64 0.21
CA SER A 72 -0.59 3.39 -0.17
C SER A 72 -0.60 3.16 -1.68
N LYS A 73 -0.91 4.17 -2.51
CA LYS A 73 -0.88 4.03 -3.97
C LYS A 73 0.52 3.80 -4.50
N THR A 74 1.53 4.42 -3.89
CA THR A 74 2.93 4.15 -4.24
C THR A 74 3.26 2.70 -3.94
N PHE A 75 2.82 2.20 -2.79
CA PHE A 75 2.93 0.80 -2.32
C PHE A 75 2.10 -0.23 -3.10
N GLN A 76 1.25 0.21 -4.02
CA GLN A 76 0.47 -0.64 -4.92
C GLN A 76 1.04 -0.71 -6.35
N LYS A 77 2.18 -0.06 -6.63
CA LYS A 77 2.88 -0.26 -7.90
C LYS A 77 3.45 -1.69 -7.96
N THR A 78 3.60 -2.22 -9.17
CA THR A 78 4.12 -3.58 -9.42
C THR A 78 5.62 -3.69 -9.21
N ASP A 79 6.35 -2.61 -9.44
CA ASP A 79 7.82 -2.59 -9.45
C ASP A 79 8.35 -1.63 -8.39
N ILE A 80 7.92 -1.82 -7.15
CA ILE A 80 8.40 -1.00 -6.03
C ILE A 80 9.76 -1.51 -5.61
N ASP A 81 10.69 -0.59 -5.59
CA ASP A 81 11.98 -0.80 -4.97
C ASP A 81 11.83 -0.72 -3.44
N PHE A 82 12.25 -1.77 -2.74
CA PHE A 82 12.12 -1.79 -1.28
C PHE A 82 13.06 -0.78 -0.62
N THR A 83 14.13 -0.35 -1.31
CA THR A 83 15.04 0.69 -0.81
C THR A 83 14.32 2.03 -0.63
N LEU A 84 13.24 2.27 -1.38
CA LEU A 84 12.41 3.46 -1.27
C LEU A 84 11.38 3.41 -0.14
N ILE A 85 11.12 2.24 0.45
CA ILE A 85 10.07 2.08 1.46
C ILE A 85 10.36 2.96 2.67
N GLU A 86 11.56 2.87 3.23
CA GLU A 86 11.95 3.66 4.41
C GLU A 86 11.88 5.15 4.10
N THR A 87 12.42 5.59 2.96
CA THR A 87 12.36 7.00 2.54
C THR A 87 10.93 7.51 2.45
N LEU A 88 10.02 6.74 1.84
CA LEU A 88 8.62 7.14 1.64
C LEU A 88 7.83 7.14 2.96
N VAL A 89 8.07 6.15 3.83
CA VAL A 89 7.46 6.08 5.16
C VAL A 89 7.92 7.26 6.01
N SER A 90 9.24 7.48 6.10
CA SER A 90 9.84 8.57 6.87
C SER A 90 9.38 9.94 6.37
N ALA A 91 9.34 10.16 5.05
CA ALA A 91 8.80 11.39 4.47
C ALA A 91 7.32 11.61 4.82
N THR A 92 6.52 10.53 4.85
CA THR A 92 5.10 10.58 5.24
C THR A 92 4.96 10.88 6.74
N GLN A 93 5.74 10.22 7.60
CA GLN A 93 5.77 10.49 9.03
C GLN A 93 6.12 11.95 9.31
N ILE A 94 7.20 12.48 8.72
CA ILE A 94 7.59 13.89 8.84
C ILE A 94 6.45 14.82 8.42
N THR A 95 5.76 14.49 7.32
CA THR A 95 4.63 15.30 6.84
C THR A 95 3.47 15.30 7.83
N ILE A 96 3.15 14.15 8.43
CA ILE A 96 2.07 14.02 9.42
C ILE A 96 2.47 14.67 10.76
N THR A 97 3.72 14.57 11.18
CA THR A 97 4.25 15.26 12.37
C THR A 97 4.11 16.78 12.22
N LYS A 98 4.40 17.33 11.04
CA LYS A 98 4.19 18.77 10.77
C LYS A 98 2.74 19.20 10.93
N LEU A 99 1.76 18.31 10.72
CA LEU A 99 0.34 18.61 10.96
C LEU A 99 -0.01 18.78 12.44
N ILE A 100 0.82 18.26 13.36
CA ILE A 100 0.68 18.47 14.80
C ILE A 100 1.07 19.91 15.15
N GLU A 101 2.20 20.38 14.61
CA GLU A 101 2.71 21.74 14.83
C GLU A 101 1.84 22.80 14.15
N GLN A 102 1.47 22.54 12.89
CA GLN A 102 0.66 23.43 12.08
C GLN A 102 -0.49 22.64 11.46
N PRO A 103 -1.74 22.85 11.90
CA PRO A 103 -2.89 22.16 11.32
C PRO A 103 -2.96 22.35 9.81
N GLY A 104 -3.45 21.35 9.09
CA GLY A 104 -3.58 21.41 7.64
C GLY A 104 -4.61 22.46 7.17
N HIS A 105 -4.65 22.69 5.87
CA HIS A 105 -5.52 23.70 5.24
C HIS A 105 -6.98 23.54 5.69
N TYR A 106 -7.50 22.30 5.72
CA TYR A 106 -8.90 22.07 6.06
C TYR A 106 -9.15 22.37 7.53
N MET A 107 -8.31 21.91 8.45
CA MET A 107 -8.45 22.26 9.87
C MET A 107 -8.26 23.74 10.19
N GLN A 108 -7.43 24.46 9.43
CA GLN A 108 -7.32 25.93 9.55
C GLN A 108 -8.60 26.62 9.09
N SER A 109 -9.24 26.12 8.03
CA SER A 109 -10.50 26.68 7.49
C SER A 109 -11.76 26.30 8.30
N LEU A 110 -11.63 25.44 9.31
CA LEU A 110 -12.75 24.90 10.08
C LEU A 110 -13.65 25.98 10.71
N PRO A 111 -13.13 27.05 11.36
CA PRO A 111 -13.99 28.10 11.93
C PRO A 111 -14.87 28.76 10.87
N THR A 112 -14.27 29.17 9.74
CA THR A 112 -14.99 29.78 8.60
C THR A 112 -16.04 28.83 8.02
N CYS A 113 -15.74 27.53 7.95
CA CYS A 113 -16.70 26.52 7.49
C CYS A 113 -17.86 26.32 8.47
N LEU A 114 -17.59 26.33 9.78
CA LEU A 114 -18.64 26.23 10.79
C LEU A 114 -19.54 27.47 10.80
N ASP A 115 -18.98 28.65 10.55
CA ASP A 115 -19.75 29.89 10.40
C ASP A 115 -20.72 29.81 9.21
N SER A 116 -20.28 29.32 8.05
CA SER A 116 -21.16 29.15 6.88
C SER A 116 -22.21 28.05 7.08
N LEU A 117 -21.91 27.03 7.88
CA LEU A 117 -22.85 25.97 8.23
C LEU A 117 -23.85 26.35 9.33
N SER A 118 -23.70 27.53 9.94
CA SER A 118 -24.64 28.02 10.95
C SER A 118 -26.06 28.21 10.41
N GLU A 119 -26.20 28.57 9.12
CA GLU A 119 -27.47 28.64 8.39
C GLU A 119 -28.18 27.28 8.33
N TYR A 120 -27.40 26.19 8.40
CA TYR A 120 -27.88 24.82 8.39
C TYR A 120 -28.02 24.25 9.82
N GLY A 121 -27.98 25.09 10.85
CA GLY A 121 -28.18 24.71 12.25
C GLY A 121 -26.96 24.07 12.92
N VAL A 122 -25.76 24.20 12.34
CA VAL A 122 -24.50 23.79 12.99
C VAL A 122 -24.11 24.84 14.04
N ARG A 123 -23.94 24.41 15.29
CA ARG A 123 -23.57 25.32 16.38
C ARG A 123 -22.06 25.41 16.51
N LEU A 124 -21.52 26.59 16.24
CA LEU A 124 -20.12 26.89 16.53
C LEU A 124 -19.93 27.16 18.03
N ARG A 125 -18.99 26.44 18.65
CA ARG A 125 -18.41 26.79 19.95
C ARG A 125 -16.91 26.63 19.87
N GLN A 126 -16.16 27.71 20.13
CA GLN A 126 -14.70 27.68 20.07
C GLN A 126 -14.11 26.62 21.03
N SER A 127 -14.72 26.46 22.21
CA SER A 127 -14.36 25.42 23.17
C SER A 127 -14.43 24.02 22.59
N ASP A 128 -15.38 23.74 21.68
CA ASP A 128 -15.54 22.41 21.08
C ASP A 128 -14.42 22.14 20.08
N ILE A 129 -13.93 23.18 19.39
CA ILE A 129 -12.78 23.07 18.47
C ILE A 129 -11.50 22.81 19.27
N ASP A 130 -11.27 23.55 20.35
CA ASP A 130 -10.06 23.39 21.16
C ASP A 130 -10.05 22.03 21.87
N ASN A 131 -11.21 21.59 22.39
CA ASN A 131 -11.37 20.24 22.93
C ASN A 131 -11.16 19.17 21.85
N PHE A 132 -11.69 19.35 20.64
CA PHE A 132 -11.46 18.41 19.54
C PHE A 132 -9.96 18.33 19.19
N LYS A 133 -9.26 19.46 19.15
CA LYS A 133 -7.83 19.50 18.85
C LYS A 133 -7.01 18.70 19.87
N ARG A 134 -7.29 18.91 21.15
CA ARG A 134 -6.61 18.24 22.27
C ARG A 134 -6.98 16.77 22.40
N ASP A 135 -8.27 16.45 22.36
CA ASP A 135 -8.78 15.13 22.74
C ASP A 135 -8.85 14.15 21.56
N ILE A 136 -8.81 14.64 20.32
CA ILE A 136 -8.98 13.81 19.11
C ILE A 136 -7.87 14.07 18.09
N TYR A 137 -7.69 15.31 17.63
CA TYR A 137 -6.79 15.62 16.52
C TYR A 137 -5.34 15.21 16.79
N GLN A 138 -4.77 15.68 17.90
CA GLN A 138 -3.39 15.35 18.25
C GLN A 138 -3.20 13.86 18.57
N PRO A 139 -4.01 13.23 19.45
CA PRO A 139 -3.90 11.79 19.70
C PRO A 139 -4.07 10.94 18.43
N TYR A 140 -4.93 11.36 17.50
CA TYR A 140 -5.11 10.64 16.24
C TYR A 140 -3.86 10.69 15.36
N LEU A 141 -3.24 11.87 15.20
CA LEU A 141 -2.00 12.04 14.44
C LEU A 141 -0.84 11.22 15.03
N GLU A 142 -0.66 11.30 16.35
CA GLU A 142 0.34 10.52 17.08
C GLU A 142 0.13 9.01 16.87
N ASN A 143 -1.12 8.55 16.97
CA ASN A 143 -1.45 7.15 16.70
C ASN A 143 -1.19 6.77 15.25
N VAL A 144 -1.49 7.62 14.26
CA VAL A 144 -1.20 7.33 12.85
C VAL A 144 0.30 7.19 12.63
N ILE A 145 1.12 8.07 13.22
CA ILE A 145 2.59 8.00 13.15
C ILE A 145 3.09 6.70 13.78
N GLN A 146 2.59 6.36 14.97
CA GLN A 146 2.96 5.12 15.65
C GLN A 146 2.55 3.88 14.84
N ASN A 147 1.35 3.86 14.26
CA ASN A 147 0.90 2.77 13.40
C ASN A 147 1.77 2.63 12.13
N LEU A 148 2.26 3.73 11.57
CA LEU A 148 3.22 3.67 10.47
C LEU A 148 4.55 3.07 10.92
N HIS A 149 5.06 3.47 12.09
CA HIS A 149 6.27 2.91 12.66
C HIS A 149 6.16 1.41 12.97
N ASP A 150 5.08 0.99 13.64
CA ASP A 150 4.85 -0.41 14.02
C ASP A 150 4.68 -1.32 12.81
N ARG A 151 4.11 -0.79 11.72
CA ARG A 151 3.88 -1.53 10.48
C ARG A 151 5.14 -1.64 9.62
N PHE A 152 6.04 -0.67 9.70
CA PHE A 152 7.28 -0.61 8.94
C PHE A 152 8.47 -0.45 9.90
N PRO A 153 8.76 -1.46 10.75
CA PRO A 153 9.89 -1.40 11.65
C PRO A 153 11.20 -1.51 10.86
N ASP A 154 12.26 -0.95 11.43
CA ASP A 154 13.62 -1.11 10.90
C ASP A 154 13.94 -2.59 10.72
N ASN A 155 14.30 -2.96 9.49
CA ASN A 155 14.64 -4.33 9.15
C ASN A 155 16.06 -4.40 8.61
N PRO A 156 17.03 -4.83 9.44
CA PRO A 156 18.43 -4.89 9.05
C PRO A 156 18.70 -5.78 7.83
N VAL A 157 17.85 -6.78 7.57
CA VAL A 157 18.00 -7.67 6.41
C VAL A 157 17.54 -6.97 5.14
N LEU A 158 16.42 -6.25 5.18
CA LEU A 158 15.96 -5.44 4.05
C LEU A 158 16.95 -4.32 3.75
N ASP A 159 17.38 -3.58 4.77
CA ASP A 159 18.44 -2.57 4.60
C ASP A 159 19.71 -3.20 4.03
N ALA A 160 20.12 -4.37 4.51
CA ALA A 160 21.32 -5.02 4.00
C ALA A 160 21.24 -5.42 2.51
N LEU A 161 20.05 -5.78 2.00
CA LEU A 161 19.87 -6.08 0.57
C LEU A 161 20.05 -4.84 -0.32
N SER A 162 19.92 -3.63 0.22
CA SER A 162 20.21 -2.38 -0.52
C SER A 162 21.68 -2.23 -0.88
N VAL A 163 22.58 -3.07 -0.36
CA VAL A 163 24.01 -3.07 -0.72
C VAL A 163 24.22 -3.24 -2.23
N MET A 164 23.29 -3.91 -2.91
CA MET A 164 23.31 -4.13 -4.37
C MET A 164 22.63 -3.01 -5.18
N ASP A 165 22.19 -1.93 -4.53
CA ASP A 165 21.59 -0.78 -5.19
C ASP A 165 22.66 0.09 -5.87
N PRO A 166 22.62 0.22 -7.22
CA PRO A 166 23.62 0.99 -7.96
C PRO A 166 23.65 2.47 -7.57
N ASP A 167 22.54 3.05 -7.12
CA ASP A 167 22.49 4.46 -6.71
C ASP A 167 23.26 4.68 -5.40
N LEU A 168 23.28 3.68 -4.51
CA LEU A 168 24.00 3.73 -3.23
C LEU A 168 25.49 3.44 -3.37
N LEU A 169 25.93 2.84 -4.48
CA LEU A 169 27.34 2.49 -4.70
C LEU A 169 28.22 3.67 -5.13
N ASN A 170 27.63 4.79 -5.55
CA ASN A 170 28.33 5.95 -6.08
C ASN A 170 28.53 7.10 -5.07
N ALA A 171 28.31 6.87 -3.77
CA ALA A 171 28.37 7.94 -2.77
C ALA A 171 29.80 8.52 -2.59
N GLU A 172 29.85 9.81 -2.25
CA GLU A 172 31.02 10.69 -2.33
C GLU A 172 32.18 10.35 -1.36
N ASP A 173 31.95 9.50 -0.35
CA ASP A 173 33.00 8.99 0.57
C ASP A 173 33.27 7.48 0.36
N PRO A 174 34.35 7.10 -0.34
CA PRO A 174 34.66 5.70 -0.66
C PRO A 174 34.90 4.82 0.58
N SER A 175 35.39 5.39 1.68
CA SER A 175 35.85 4.64 2.86
C SER A 175 34.71 4.30 3.82
N LEU A 176 33.79 5.25 4.01
CA LEU A 176 32.58 5.03 4.79
C LEU A 176 31.65 4.05 4.08
N ASN A 177 31.61 4.10 2.74
CA ASN A 177 30.82 3.19 1.92
C ASN A 177 31.26 1.73 2.05
N GLU A 178 32.57 1.45 2.09
CA GLU A 178 33.08 0.08 2.13
C GLU A 178 32.79 -0.61 3.46
N TRP A 179 33.02 0.08 4.58
CA TRP A 179 32.69 -0.45 5.90
C TRP A 179 31.18 -0.70 6.08
N VAL A 180 30.34 0.24 5.62
CA VAL A 180 28.87 0.08 5.64
C VAL A 180 28.45 -1.12 4.78
N GLN A 181 29.02 -1.28 3.58
CA GLN A 181 28.75 -2.45 2.72
C GLN A 181 29.12 -3.76 3.42
N HIS A 182 30.27 -3.82 4.08
CA HIS A 182 30.70 -5.01 4.81
C HIS A 182 29.74 -5.36 5.95
N ILE A 183 29.21 -4.38 6.68
CA ILE A 183 28.20 -4.61 7.72
C ILE A 183 26.92 -5.19 7.13
N LYS A 184 26.45 -4.63 6.01
CA LYS A 184 25.26 -5.14 5.31
C LYS A 184 25.48 -6.59 4.87
N LEU A 185 26.61 -6.89 4.23
CA LEU A 185 26.95 -8.25 3.78
C LEU A 185 27.05 -9.26 4.93
N LYS A 186 27.69 -8.88 6.04
CA LYS A 186 27.74 -9.71 7.26
C LYS A 186 26.35 -9.94 7.84
N THR A 187 25.48 -8.94 7.79
CA THR A 187 24.08 -9.08 8.23
C THR A 187 23.34 -10.13 7.39
N LEU A 188 23.53 -10.13 6.07
CA LEU A 188 22.96 -11.15 5.18
C LEU A 188 23.52 -12.54 5.47
N ALA A 189 24.84 -12.69 5.57
CA ALA A 189 25.49 -13.97 5.85
C ALA A 189 25.07 -14.58 7.19
N LYS A 190 24.95 -13.74 8.23
CA LYS A 190 24.49 -14.16 9.56
C LYS A 190 23.03 -14.60 9.57
N HIS A 191 22.17 -13.92 8.80
CA HIS A 191 20.76 -14.25 8.70
C HIS A 191 20.52 -15.51 7.85
N PHE A 192 21.16 -15.58 6.67
CA PHE A 192 21.01 -16.66 5.70
C PHE A 192 22.21 -17.63 5.73
N LYS A 193 22.44 -18.27 6.88
CA LYS A 193 23.61 -19.15 7.11
C LYS A 193 23.78 -20.29 6.09
N SER A 194 22.70 -20.69 5.40
CA SER A 194 22.71 -21.73 4.36
C SER A 194 23.19 -21.24 2.99
N VAL A 195 23.36 -19.93 2.80
CA VAL A 195 23.77 -19.33 1.53
C VAL A 195 25.29 -19.41 1.35
N GLY A 196 26.04 -19.05 2.38
CA GLY A 196 27.50 -19.06 2.42
C GLY A 196 28.04 -18.46 3.73
N SER A 197 29.33 -18.59 3.97
CA SER A 197 30.03 -17.97 5.10
C SER A 197 30.26 -16.47 4.89
N GLU A 198 30.54 -15.74 5.97
CA GLU A 198 30.89 -14.30 5.88
C GLU A 198 32.10 -14.05 4.97
N ILE A 199 33.07 -14.97 4.95
CA ILE A 199 34.29 -14.84 4.14
C ILE A 199 33.95 -14.97 2.66
N GLU A 200 33.24 -16.03 2.26
CA GLU A 200 32.86 -16.26 0.85
C GLU A 200 32.02 -15.10 0.29
N VAL A 201 31.10 -14.55 1.09
CA VAL A 201 30.27 -13.41 0.69
C VAL A 201 31.10 -12.15 0.44
N LEU A 202 32.07 -11.86 1.31
CA LEU A 202 32.94 -10.70 1.16
C LEU A 202 33.90 -10.87 -0.03
N GLU A 203 34.42 -12.08 -0.26
CA GLU A 203 35.27 -12.37 -1.43
C GLU A 203 34.52 -12.21 -2.76
N GLU A 204 33.27 -12.66 -2.84
CA GLU A 204 32.42 -12.43 -4.01
C GLU A 204 32.16 -10.93 -4.25
N TRP A 205 31.99 -10.16 -3.15
CA TRP A 205 31.64 -8.73 -3.22
C TRP A 205 32.72 -7.88 -3.87
N GLU A 206 34.00 -8.13 -3.57
CA GLU A 206 35.15 -7.36 -4.09
C GLU A 206 35.11 -7.23 -5.62
N THR A 207 34.79 -8.35 -6.30
CA THR A 207 34.73 -8.36 -7.76
C THR A 207 33.35 -7.96 -8.30
N LEU A 208 32.25 -8.34 -7.63
CA LEU A 208 30.91 -7.97 -8.05
C LEU A 208 30.70 -6.45 -8.00
N ARG A 209 31.15 -5.78 -6.93
CA ARG A 209 31.05 -4.32 -6.75
C ARG A 209 31.59 -3.58 -7.96
N THR A 210 32.77 -3.98 -8.45
CA THR A 210 33.41 -3.39 -9.63
C THR A 210 32.54 -3.52 -10.88
N LEU A 211 31.90 -4.69 -11.06
CA LEU A 211 30.95 -4.93 -12.15
C LEU A 211 29.69 -4.07 -12.02
N LEU A 212 29.13 -3.94 -10.82
CA LEU A 212 27.93 -3.14 -10.55
C LEU A 212 28.18 -1.66 -10.87
N VAL A 213 29.28 -1.08 -10.39
CA VAL A 213 29.65 0.31 -10.64
C VAL A 213 29.86 0.57 -12.14
N LYS A 214 30.48 -0.38 -12.86
CA LYS A 214 30.80 -0.22 -14.28
C LYS A 214 29.59 -0.41 -15.20
N GLU A 215 28.73 -1.37 -14.91
CA GLU A 215 27.70 -1.82 -15.86
C GLU A 215 26.26 -1.56 -15.40
N CYS A 216 26.03 -1.18 -14.14
CA CYS A 216 24.68 -1.05 -13.57
C CYS A 216 24.35 0.38 -13.09
N LYS A 217 25.21 1.37 -13.34
CA LYS A 217 25.07 2.76 -12.86
C LYS A 217 23.72 3.41 -13.17
N ASP A 218 23.13 3.12 -14.33
CA ASP A 218 21.85 3.70 -14.77
C ASP A 218 20.71 2.66 -14.76
N MET A 219 20.93 1.51 -14.11
CA MET A 219 19.94 0.44 -14.01
C MET A 219 19.11 0.62 -12.75
N THR A 220 17.80 0.38 -12.85
CA THR A 220 16.94 0.26 -11.68
C THR A 220 17.39 -0.90 -10.79
N PHE A 221 17.24 -0.80 -9.47
CA PHE A 221 17.53 -1.87 -8.51
C PHE A 221 17.05 -3.26 -8.94
N ARG A 222 15.78 -3.39 -9.35
CA ARG A 222 15.22 -4.68 -9.82
C ARG A 222 15.99 -5.26 -11.01
N LYS A 223 16.39 -4.45 -11.99
CA LYS A 223 17.20 -4.92 -13.13
C LYS A 223 18.60 -5.34 -12.68
N THR A 224 19.21 -4.59 -11.77
CA THR A 224 20.50 -4.92 -11.17
C THR A 224 20.43 -6.26 -10.45
N MET A 225 19.43 -6.47 -9.60
CA MET A 225 19.21 -7.74 -8.89
C MET A 225 18.99 -8.91 -9.85
N ASN A 226 18.21 -8.73 -10.92
CA ASN A 226 18.03 -9.80 -11.94
C ASN A 226 19.34 -10.16 -12.63
N LYS A 227 20.18 -9.16 -12.92
CA LYS A 227 21.50 -9.38 -13.50
C LYS A 227 22.39 -10.16 -12.53
N VAL A 228 22.47 -9.73 -11.26
CA VAL A 228 23.25 -10.44 -10.23
C VAL A 228 22.76 -11.88 -10.09
N ALA A 229 21.44 -12.10 -9.99
CA ALA A 229 20.86 -13.43 -9.87
C ALA A 229 21.21 -14.37 -11.04
N SER A 230 21.46 -13.82 -12.25
CA SER A 230 21.87 -14.60 -13.42
C SER A 230 23.35 -15.04 -13.40
N LEU A 231 24.16 -14.45 -12.52
CA LEU A 231 25.61 -14.71 -12.41
C LEU A 231 25.95 -15.80 -11.36
N GLY A 232 25.01 -16.70 -11.07
CA GLY A 232 25.12 -17.70 -10.00
C GLY A 232 26.31 -18.65 -10.09
N THR A 233 26.93 -18.81 -11.26
CA THR A 233 28.16 -19.59 -11.42
C THR A 233 29.40 -18.85 -10.92
N LEU A 234 29.43 -17.52 -11.03
CA LEU A 234 30.54 -16.67 -10.59
C LEU A 234 30.34 -16.18 -9.16
N TYR A 235 29.10 -15.88 -8.78
CA TYR A 235 28.73 -15.28 -7.50
C TYR A 235 27.62 -16.09 -6.81
N PRO A 236 27.89 -17.34 -6.38
CA PRO A 236 26.85 -18.23 -5.86
C PRO A 236 26.13 -17.69 -4.62
N CYS A 237 26.80 -16.94 -3.74
CA CYS A 237 26.18 -16.35 -2.55
C CYS A 237 25.37 -15.10 -2.92
N LEU A 238 25.97 -14.14 -3.60
CA LEU A 238 25.34 -12.86 -3.92
C LEU A 238 24.18 -13.03 -4.90
N SER A 239 24.25 -14.01 -5.81
CA SER A 239 23.12 -14.37 -6.69
C SER A 239 21.92 -14.89 -5.92
N LYS A 240 22.13 -15.64 -4.83
CA LYS A 240 21.04 -16.09 -3.96
C LYS A 240 20.44 -14.93 -3.18
N TYR A 241 21.25 -14.01 -2.65
CA TYR A 241 20.71 -12.79 -2.01
C TYR A 241 19.93 -11.93 -2.99
N ALA A 242 20.41 -11.80 -4.23
CA ALA A 242 19.69 -11.12 -5.29
C ALA A 242 18.34 -11.78 -5.59
N ALA A 243 18.32 -13.11 -5.72
CA ALA A 243 17.09 -13.88 -5.90
C ALA A 243 16.13 -13.73 -4.72
N ILE A 244 16.62 -13.74 -3.48
CA ILE A 244 15.82 -13.49 -2.26
C ILE A 244 15.16 -12.12 -2.35
N GLY A 245 15.93 -11.06 -2.62
CA GLY A 245 15.39 -9.71 -2.74
C GLY A 245 14.31 -9.57 -3.82
N LEU A 246 14.45 -10.29 -4.93
CA LEU A 246 13.48 -10.28 -6.04
C LEU A 246 12.14 -10.97 -5.72
N VAL A 247 12.13 -11.91 -4.77
CA VAL A 247 10.93 -12.66 -4.36
C VAL A 247 10.28 -12.12 -3.10
N LEU A 248 10.82 -11.07 -2.49
CA LEU A 248 10.21 -10.45 -1.32
C LEU A 248 8.85 -9.83 -1.67
N PRO A 249 7.77 -10.17 -0.95
CA PRO A 249 6.46 -9.55 -1.14
C PRO A 249 6.45 -8.17 -0.50
N VAL A 250 7.02 -7.18 -1.20
CA VAL A 250 7.12 -5.79 -0.73
C VAL A 250 5.89 -4.95 -1.04
N SER A 251 4.97 -5.49 -1.86
CA SER A 251 3.78 -4.81 -2.36
C SER A 251 2.54 -5.66 -2.14
N THR A 252 1.45 -5.06 -1.67
CA THR A 252 0.13 -5.70 -1.60
C THR A 252 -0.59 -5.68 -2.95
N ALA A 253 0.01 -5.10 -4.00
CA ALA A 253 -0.57 -5.00 -5.33
C ALA A 253 -1.01 -6.37 -5.86
N ASP A 254 -0.22 -7.41 -5.64
CA ASP A 254 -0.52 -8.76 -6.11
C ASP A 254 -1.74 -9.34 -5.40
N CYS A 255 -1.84 -9.14 -4.09
CA CYS A 255 -3.02 -9.48 -3.31
C CYS A 255 -4.26 -8.70 -3.79
N GLU A 256 -4.15 -7.40 -4.04
CA GLU A 256 -5.25 -6.57 -4.52
C GLU A 256 -5.69 -6.96 -5.94
N ARG A 257 -4.75 -7.31 -6.83
CA ARG A 257 -5.02 -7.85 -8.17
C ARG A 257 -5.75 -9.18 -8.06
N CYS A 258 -5.34 -10.07 -7.16
CA CYS A 258 -6.05 -11.31 -6.85
C CYS A 258 -7.47 -11.03 -6.36
N PHE A 259 -7.70 -10.14 -5.39
CA PHE A 259 -9.06 -9.82 -4.93
C PHE A 259 -9.93 -9.17 -6.01
N SER A 260 -9.36 -8.31 -6.85
CA SER A 260 -10.05 -7.73 -8.00
C SER A 260 -10.45 -8.82 -9.01
N CYS A 261 -9.54 -9.75 -9.29
CA CYS A 261 -9.82 -10.92 -10.10
C CYS A 261 -10.93 -11.78 -9.50
N LEU A 262 -10.88 -12.03 -8.20
CA LEU A 262 -11.89 -12.79 -7.48
C LEU A 262 -13.28 -12.17 -7.63
N ASN A 263 -13.40 -10.85 -7.48
CA ASN A 263 -14.68 -10.14 -7.64
C ASN A 263 -15.24 -10.22 -9.06
N ARG A 264 -14.36 -10.30 -10.08
CA ARG A 264 -14.78 -10.52 -11.48
C ARG A 264 -15.21 -11.97 -11.73
N VAL A 265 -14.50 -12.94 -11.15
CA VAL A 265 -14.76 -14.37 -11.35
C VAL A 265 -15.97 -14.84 -10.55
N LYS A 266 -16.11 -14.40 -9.30
CA LYS A 266 -17.15 -14.81 -8.34
C LYS A 266 -18.07 -13.62 -8.04
N THR A 267 -19.04 -13.40 -8.93
CA THR A 267 -20.06 -12.36 -8.79
C THR A 267 -21.25 -12.84 -7.96
N CYS A 268 -22.17 -11.94 -7.60
CA CYS A 268 -23.42 -12.31 -6.90
C CYS A 268 -24.25 -13.33 -7.69
N LEU A 269 -24.27 -13.21 -9.03
CA LEU A 269 -24.96 -14.16 -9.91
C LEU A 269 -24.16 -15.47 -10.12
N ARG A 270 -22.85 -15.46 -9.86
CA ARG A 270 -21.94 -16.60 -10.02
C ARG A 270 -21.26 -16.96 -8.69
N ASN A 271 -22.04 -17.07 -7.63
CA ASN A 271 -21.50 -17.30 -6.28
C ASN A 271 -21.37 -18.80 -5.90
N ARG A 272 -22.02 -19.72 -6.63
CA ARG A 272 -22.00 -21.18 -6.37
C ARG A 272 -20.83 -21.92 -7.04
N LEU A 273 -19.63 -21.34 -6.98
CA LEU A 273 -18.40 -22.00 -7.45
C LEU A 273 -17.76 -22.77 -6.30
N CYS A 274 -17.46 -24.06 -6.51
CA CYS A 274 -16.65 -24.82 -5.56
C CYS A 274 -15.19 -24.34 -5.59
N GLN A 275 -14.46 -24.58 -4.50
CA GLN A 275 -13.10 -24.05 -4.32
C GLN A 275 -12.15 -24.47 -5.45
N LYS A 276 -12.26 -25.72 -5.93
CA LYS A 276 -11.43 -26.23 -7.02
C LYS A 276 -11.64 -25.44 -8.32
N VAL A 277 -12.90 -25.26 -8.73
CA VAL A 277 -13.23 -24.53 -9.96
C VAL A 277 -12.86 -23.05 -9.83
N LEU A 278 -13.14 -22.45 -8.67
CA LEU A 278 -12.76 -21.06 -8.41
C LEU A 278 -11.24 -20.86 -8.54
N ASN A 279 -10.44 -21.75 -7.95
CA ASN A 279 -8.99 -21.67 -8.03
C ASN A 279 -8.48 -21.80 -9.48
N CYS A 280 -9.02 -22.75 -10.25
CA CYS A 280 -8.66 -22.89 -11.67
C CYS A 280 -8.98 -21.62 -12.47
N LEU A 281 -10.17 -21.05 -12.29
CA LEU A 281 -10.58 -19.82 -12.99
C LEU A 281 -9.70 -18.63 -12.60
N MET A 282 -9.33 -18.53 -11.32
CA MET A 282 -8.43 -17.49 -10.83
C MET A 282 -7.05 -17.63 -11.46
N HIS A 283 -6.46 -18.83 -11.49
CA HIS A 283 -5.18 -19.06 -12.15
C HIS A 283 -5.21 -18.71 -13.64
N ILE A 284 -6.25 -19.13 -14.36
CA ILE A 284 -6.42 -18.77 -15.78
C ILE A 284 -6.56 -17.25 -15.94
N SER A 285 -7.29 -16.58 -15.06
CA SER A 285 -7.53 -15.14 -15.19
C SER A 285 -6.31 -14.28 -14.81
N ILE A 286 -5.41 -14.79 -13.96
CA ILE A 286 -4.23 -14.07 -13.50
C ILE A 286 -3.02 -14.38 -14.37
N GLU A 287 -2.75 -15.66 -14.62
CA GLU A 287 -1.53 -16.17 -15.26
C GLU A 287 -1.78 -16.70 -16.68
N GLY A 288 -3.04 -16.83 -17.08
CA GLY A 288 -3.38 -17.37 -18.39
C GLY A 288 -2.96 -16.42 -19.53
N PRO A 289 -2.65 -16.98 -20.71
CA PRO A 289 -2.41 -16.15 -21.89
C PRO A 289 -3.67 -15.36 -22.23
N LYS A 290 -3.49 -14.25 -22.96
CA LYS A 290 -4.62 -13.54 -23.56
C LYS A 290 -5.41 -14.48 -24.47
N GLU A 291 -6.69 -14.19 -24.65
CA GLU A 291 -7.60 -15.01 -25.47
C GLU A 291 -7.06 -15.21 -26.88
N GLU A 292 -6.46 -14.19 -27.48
CA GLU A 292 -5.91 -14.25 -28.84
C GLU A 292 -4.64 -15.12 -28.94
N ALA A 293 -3.94 -15.32 -27.83
CA ALA A 293 -2.73 -16.13 -27.75
C ALA A 293 -3.03 -17.57 -27.27
N PHE A 294 -4.29 -17.88 -26.93
CA PHE A 294 -4.68 -19.19 -26.45
C PHE A 294 -5.00 -20.13 -27.63
N ASP A 295 -4.31 -21.26 -27.68
CA ASP A 295 -4.50 -22.28 -28.71
C ASP A 295 -5.70 -23.18 -28.35
N PHE A 296 -6.88 -22.79 -28.82
CA PHE A 296 -8.12 -23.53 -28.61
C PHE A 296 -8.10 -24.92 -29.26
N ASP A 297 -7.48 -25.06 -30.43
CA ASP A 297 -7.41 -26.35 -31.14
C ASP A 297 -6.60 -27.37 -30.36
N LYS A 298 -5.42 -26.96 -29.85
CA LYS A 298 -4.61 -27.80 -28.96
C LYS A 298 -5.34 -28.13 -27.67
N CYS A 299 -6.12 -27.19 -27.12
CA CYS A 299 -6.95 -27.45 -25.95
C CYS A 299 -7.99 -28.55 -26.22
N VAL A 300 -8.72 -28.47 -27.32
CA VAL A 300 -9.72 -29.47 -27.72
C VAL A 300 -9.08 -30.84 -27.92
N VAL A 301 -7.95 -30.92 -28.62
CA VAL A 301 -7.21 -32.18 -28.82
C VAL A 301 -6.75 -32.76 -27.48
N THR A 302 -6.22 -31.93 -26.59
CA THR A 302 -5.74 -32.36 -25.26
C THR A 302 -6.89 -32.84 -24.39
N PHE A 303 -7.99 -32.10 -24.35
CA PHE A 303 -9.21 -32.48 -23.64
C PHE A 303 -9.79 -33.80 -24.18
N GLY A 304 -9.80 -33.95 -25.51
CA GLY A 304 -10.19 -35.18 -26.19
C GLY A 304 -9.33 -36.39 -25.80
N LYS A 305 -8.06 -36.21 -25.43
CA LYS A 305 -7.19 -37.33 -25.01
C LYS A 305 -7.41 -37.78 -23.56
N LEU A 306 -8.15 -37.04 -22.73
CA LEU A 306 -8.41 -37.42 -21.34
C LEU A 306 -9.40 -38.62 -21.27
N LYS A 307 -8.99 -39.69 -20.56
CA LYS A 307 -9.69 -41.00 -20.48
C LYS A 307 -10.94 -41.00 -19.57
N GLN A 308 -11.11 -40.03 -18.68
CA GLN A 308 -12.26 -39.95 -17.76
C GLN A 308 -13.34 -39.03 -18.32
N ARG A 309 -14.27 -39.60 -19.10
CA ARG A 309 -15.36 -38.83 -19.75
C ARG A 309 -16.75 -39.11 -19.17
N LYS A 310 -16.90 -40.02 -18.21
CA LYS A 310 -18.22 -40.36 -17.66
C LYS A 310 -18.58 -39.36 -16.56
N ILE A 311 -19.36 -38.34 -16.94
CA ILE A 311 -20.28 -37.71 -16.00
C ILE A 311 -21.20 -38.84 -15.53
N SER A 312 -21.06 -39.25 -14.27
CA SER A 312 -21.96 -40.22 -13.67
C SER A 312 -23.34 -39.58 -13.58
N THR A 313 -24.20 -39.83 -14.57
CA THR A 313 -25.65 -39.69 -14.42
C THR A 313 -26.10 -40.71 -13.38
N LYS A 314 -26.15 -40.28 -12.12
CA LYS A 314 -27.06 -40.84 -11.13
C LYS A 314 -28.28 -39.95 -11.07
#